data_AF-A0A0L8IQW2-F1
#
_entry.id   AF-A0A0L8IQW2-F1
#
_cell.length_a   1.000
_cell.length_b   1.000
_cell.length_c   1.000
_cell.angle_alpha   90.00
_cell.angle_beta   90.00
_cell.angle_gamma   90.00
#
_symmetry.space_group_name_H-M   'P 1'
#
loop_
_entity.id
_entity.type
_entity.pdbx_description
1 polymer ?
#
loop_
_entity_poly.entity_id
_entity_poly.type
_entity_poly.pdbx_seq_one_letter_code
_entity_poly.pdbx_strand_id
1 'polypeptide(L)'
;MDLTAEDYWTQWWCNPWPWAHPGWQSRFAERCGLTVSDCEALMVSRHGVFLQSVGITPSQPPMPAEPVLNWLALTPAQRDQALDLAQRICFSRNESDAHDGQWCWALTKALRPGVWLELEHEDARLLLGAWLGPEYWPRLRLAWAPDEVAERPCAAPENKLQTLWQAVLWRVTTV
;
A
#
# COMPACT_ATOMS: atom_id res chain seq x y z
N MET A 1 0.83 -21.23 16.25
CA MET A 1 0.50 -19.97 16.95
C MET A 1 0.18 -18.99 15.86
N ASP A 2 -1.11 -18.67 15.71
CA ASP A 2 -1.53 -17.67 14.74
C ASP A 2 -1.04 -16.31 15.24
N LEU A 3 -0.34 -15.57 14.38
CA LEU A 3 0.15 -14.23 14.69
C LEU A 3 -1.07 -13.30 14.86
N THR A 4 -1.05 -12.46 15.89
CA THR A 4 -2.08 -11.43 16.03
C THR A 4 -1.90 -10.35 14.97
N ALA A 5 -2.91 -9.51 14.74
CA ALA A 5 -2.80 -8.37 13.82
C ALA A 5 -1.67 -7.40 14.22
N GLU A 6 -1.43 -7.25 15.53
CA GLU A 6 -0.34 -6.43 16.08
C GLU A 6 1.03 -7.07 15.85
N ASP A 7 1.15 -8.41 15.96
CA ASP A 7 2.40 -9.11 15.63
C ASP A 7 2.73 -8.97 14.15
N TYR A 8 1.73 -9.13 13.28
CA TYR A 8 1.90 -8.99 11.84
C TYR A 8 2.32 -7.57 11.46
N TRP A 9 1.68 -6.55 12.06
CA TRP A 9 2.06 -5.16 11.90
C TRP A 9 3.49 -4.89 12.38
N THR A 10 3.88 -5.45 13.52
CA THR A 10 5.24 -5.29 14.07
C THR A 10 6.27 -5.89 13.13
N GLN A 11 6.01 -7.09 12.59
CA GLN A 11 6.91 -7.73 11.63
C GLN A 11 7.01 -6.93 10.33
N TRP A 12 5.87 -6.46 9.80
CA TRP A 12 5.84 -5.61 8.61
C TRP A 12 6.66 -4.32 8.80
N TRP A 13 6.56 -3.68 9.97
CA TRP A 13 7.31 -2.46 10.25
C TRP A 13 8.82 -2.71 10.41
N CYS A 14 9.18 -3.70 11.24
CA CYS A 14 10.56 -3.95 11.63
C CYS A 14 11.36 -4.63 10.51
N ASN A 15 10.75 -5.57 9.79
CA ASN A 15 11.39 -6.30 8.72
C ASN A 15 10.45 -6.39 7.50
N PRO A 16 10.35 -5.35 6.66
CA PRO A 16 9.44 -5.36 5.52
C PRO A 16 9.92 -6.25 4.36
N TRP A 17 11.08 -6.92 4.47
CA TRP A 17 11.63 -7.74 3.39
C TRP A 17 10.67 -8.80 2.82
N PRO A 18 9.93 -9.57 3.64
CA PRO A 18 8.95 -10.54 3.12
C PRO A 18 7.80 -9.91 2.34
N TRP A 19 7.52 -8.62 2.56
CA TRP A 19 6.49 -7.85 1.86
C TRP A 19 7.05 -7.04 0.69
N ALA A 20 8.37 -6.96 0.54
CA ALA A 20 8.99 -6.21 -0.52
C ALA A 20 8.84 -6.96 -1.85
N HIS A 21 8.50 -6.22 -2.90
CA HIS A 21 8.45 -6.72 -4.25
C HIS A 21 9.81 -7.35 -4.64
N PRO A 22 9.85 -8.46 -5.39
CA PRO A 22 11.09 -9.13 -5.77
C PRO A 22 12.13 -8.20 -6.43
N GLY A 23 11.68 -7.16 -7.14
CA GLY A 23 12.56 -6.13 -7.71
C GLY A 23 13.42 -5.40 -6.67
N TRP A 24 12.89 -5.12 -5.48
CA TRP A 24 13.68 -4.52 -4.38
C TRP A 24 14.69 -5.52 -3.81
N GLN A 25 14.28 -6.77 -3.65
CA GLN A 25 15.13 -7.84 -3.13
C GLN A 25 16.31 -8.11 -4.06
N SER A 26 16.06 -8.23 -5.37
CA SER A 26 17.09 -8.39 -6.40
C SER A 26 18.04 -7.19 -6.45
N ARG A 27 17.52 -5.97 -6.42
CA ARG A 27 18.34 -4.73 -6.41
C ARG A 27 19.25 -4.67 -5.18
N PHE A 28 18.77 -5.11 -4.02
CA PHE A 28 19.58 -5.17 -2.80
C PHE A 28 20.66 -6.26 -2.89
N ALA A 29 20.28 -7.47 -3.32
CA ALA A 29 21.20 -8.58 -3.49
C ALA A 29 22.34 -8.25 -4.46
N GLU A 30 22.02 -7.68 -5.63
CA GLU A 30 23.00 -7.21 -6.61
C GLU A 30 23.95 -6.17 -6.03
N ARG A 31 23.42 -5.15 -5.34
CA ARG A 31 24.23 -4.11 -4.69
C ARG A 31 25.18 -4.67 -3.64
N CYS A 32 24.79 -5.75 -2.95
CA CYS A 32 25.60 -6.41 -1.94
C CYS A 32 26.53 -7.49 -2.51
N GLY A 33 26.42 -7.84 -3.80
CA GLY A 33 27.14 -8.96 -4.40
C GLY A 33 26.72 -10.33 -3.84
N LEU A 34 25.44 -10.46 -3.46
CA LEU A 34 24.84 -11.64 -2.82
C LEU A 34 23.72 -12.23 -3.68
N THR A 35 23.28 -13.44 -3.35
CA THR A 35 22.00 -13.96 -3.86
C THR A 35 20.84 -13.49 -2.99
N VAL A 36 19.61 -13.53 -3.53
CA VAL A 36 18.40 -13.21 -2.74
C VAL A 36 18.26 -14.14 -1.53
N SER A 37 18.63 -15.43 -1.68
CA SER A 37 18.59 -16.39 -0.58
C SER A 37 19.59 -16.06 0.53
N ASP A 38 20.80 -15.60 0.19
CA ASP A 38 21.76 -15.11 1.20
C ASP A 38 21.17 -13.90 1.96
N CYS A 39 20.45 -13.02 1.26
CA CYS A 39 19.81 -11.87 1.88
C CYS A 39 18.68 -12.28 2.85
N GLU A 40 17.86 -13.29 2.54
CA GLU A 40 16.81 -13.79 3.43
C GLU A 40 17.37 -14.16 4.81
N ALA A 41 18.51 -14.87 4.84
CA ALA A 41 19.19 -15.22 6.09
C ALA A 41 19.67 -13.97 6.86
N LEU A 42 20.13 -12.94 6.15
CA LEU A 42 20.60 -11.70 6.76
C LEU A 42 19.47 -10.85 7.36
N MET A 43 18.25 -10.91 6.81
CA MET A 43 17.14 -10.06 7.27
C MET A 43 16.74 -10.31 8.73
N VAL A 44 17.04 -11.49 9.27
CA VAL A 44 16.84 -11.82 10.69
C VAL A 44 17.58 -10.84 11.62
N SER A 45 18.75 -10.32 11.21
CA SER A 45 19.59 -9.45 12.06
C SER A 45 20.00 -8.12 11.43
N ARG A 46 19.87 -7.98 10.10
CA ARG A 46 20.37 -6.84 9.32
C ARG A 46 19.30 -6.13 8.50
N HIS A 47 18.01 -6.31 8.81
CA HIS A 47 16.89 -5.62 8.14
C HIS A 47 17.06 -4.09 8.07
N GLY A 48 17.72 -3.47 9.06
CA GLY A 48 18.05 -2.03 9.04
C GLY A 48 18.96 -1.61 7.87
N VAL A 49 19.85 -2.49 7.42
CA VAL A 49 20.73 -2.23 6.26
C VAL A 49 19.91 -2.20 4.97
N PHE A 50 18.96 -3.12 4.82
CA PHE A 50 18.02 -3.11 3.71
C PHE A 50 17.21 -1.80 3.68
N LEU A 51 16.61 -1.40 4.80
CA LEU A 51 15.86 -0.14 4.91
C LEU A 51 16.69 1.07 4.46
N GLN A 52 17.91 1.21 4.98
CA GLN A 52 18.80 2.31 4.60
C GLN A 52 19.14 2.29 3.10
N SER A 53 19.34 1.09 2.53
CA SER A 53 19.68 0.95 1.12
C SER A 53 18.58 1.43 0.17
N VAL A 54 17.32 1.41 0.61
CA VAL A 54 16.13 1.86 -0.12
C VAL A 54 15.64 3.25 0.32
N GLY A 55 16.45 3.97 1.10
CA GLY A 55 16.17 5.35 1.53
C GLY A 55 15.21 5.47 2.72
N ILE A 56 14.99 4.38 3.47
CA ILE A 56 14.13 4.38 4.65
C ILE A 56 15.02 4.44 5.89
N THR A 57 14.80 5.44 6.74
CA THR A 57 15.49 5.52 8.03
C THR A 57 14.90 4.48 8.99
N PRO A 58 15.70 3.55 9.54
CA PRO A 58 15.23 2.65 10.58
C PRO A 58 14.77 3.45 11.80
N SER A 59 13.58 3.15 12.30
CA SER A 59 12.96 3.87 13.42
C SER A 59 12.11 2.91 14.24
N GLN A 60 11.82 3.29 15.48
CA GLN A 60 10.83 2.58 16.28
C GLN A 60 9.47 2.60 15.57
N PRO A 61 8.70 1.50 15.69
CA PRO A 61 7.35 1.47 15.16
C PRO A 61 6.48 2.52 15.87
N PRO A 62 5.68 3.31 15.12
CA PRO A 62 4.70 4.21 15.72
C PRO A 62 3.58 3.40 16.40
N MET A 63 2.60 4.04 17.02
CA MET A 63 1.40 3.30 17.42
C MET A 63 0.68 2.77 16.15
N PRO A 64 0.21 1.51 16.11
CA PRO A 64 -0.53 1.02 14.95
C PRO A 64 -1.86 1.78 14.83
N ALA A 65 -2.06 2.45 13.70
CA ALA A 65 -3.35 3.06 13.37
C ALA A 65 -4.32 2.00 12.81
N GLU A 66 -5.60 2.14 13.10
CA GLU A 66 -6.63 1.20 12.61
C GLU A 66 -6.63 1.03 11.07
N PRO A 67 -6.48 2.09 10.24
CA PRO A 67 -6.38 1.95 8.78
C PRO A 67 -5.27 1.01 8.32
N VAL A 68 -4.08 1.09 8.93
CA VAL A 68 -2.94 0.25 8.54
C VAL A 68 -3.16 -1.20 8.96
N LEU A 69 -3.74 -1.43 10.14
CA LEU A 69 -4.10 -2.78 10.59
C LEU A 69 -5.12 -3.43 9.66
N ASN A 70 -6.17 -2.71 9.28
CA ASN A 70 -7.20 -3.20 8.37
C ASN A 70 -6.62 -3.51 6.98
N TRP A 71 -5.72 -2.66 6.47
CA TRP A 71 -5.02 -2.91 5.21
C TRP A 71 -4.11 -4.15 5.27
N LEU A 72 -3.35 -4.29 6.35
CA LEU A 72 -2.45 -5.42 6.54
C LEU A 72 -3.19 -6.74 6.77
N ALA A 73 -4.42 -6.71 7.30
CA ALA A 73 -5.27 -7.88 7.45
C ALA A 73 -5.79 -8.45 6.12
N LEU A 74 -5.79 -7.65 5.04
CA LEU A 74 -6.20 -8.12 3.71
C LEU A 74 -5.23 -9.16 3.14
N THR A 75 -5.77 -10.14 2.44
CA THR A 75 -4.99 -11.04 1.57
C THR A 75 -4.39 -10.27 0.38
N PRO A 76 -3.34 -10.79 -0.29
CA PRO A 76 -2.80 -10.15 -1.50
C PRO A 76 -3.86 -9.88 -2.57
N ALA A 77 -4.74 -10.85 -2.84
CA ALA A 77 -5.82 -10.70 -3.81
C ALA A 77 -6.82 -9.59 -3.42
N GLN A 78 -7.15 -9.48 -2.13
CA GLN A 78 -8.02 -8.39 -1.65
C GLN A 78 -7.35 -7.02 -1.73
N ARG A 79 -6.03 -6.92 -1.53
CA ARG A 79 -5.28 -5.67 -1.71
C ARG A 79 -5.28 -5.24 -3.17
N ASP A 80 -5.05 -6.18 -4.10
CA ASP A 80 -5.10 -5.91 -5.53
C ASP A 80 -6.51 -5.47 -5.96
N GLN A 81 -7.55 -6.16 -5.49
CA GLN A 81 -8.93 -5.77 -5.74
C GLN A 81 -9.24 -4.39 -5.14
N ALA A 82 -8.78 -4.08 -3.93
CA ALA A 82 -9.00 -2.79 -3.30
C ALA A 82 -8.38 -1.64 -4.11
N LEU A 83 -7.16 -1.83 -4.62
CA LEU A 83 -6.50 -0.86 -5.50
C LEU A 83 -7.25 -0.70 -6.83
N ASP A 84 -7.71 -1.79 -7.44
CA ASP A 84 -8.50 -1.73 -8.68
C ASP A 84 -9.83 -1.00 -8.49
N LEU A 85 -10.55 -1.27 -7.39
CA LEU A 85 -11.78 -0.54 -7.05
C LEU A 85 -11.52 0.95 -6.85
N ALA A 86 -10.49 1.30 -6.07
CA ALA A 86 -10.12 2.69 -5.84
C ALA A 86 -9.72 3.41 -7.15
N GLN A 87 -8.97 2.71 -8.03
CA GLN A 87 -8.59 3.21 -9.34
C GLN A 87 -9.83 3.51 -10.19
N ARG A 88 -10.79 2.59 -10.24
CA ARG A 88 -12.02 2.76 -11.00
C ARG A 88 -12.90 3.88 -10.45
N ILE A 89 -13.03 3.96 -9.12
CA ILE A 89 -13.84 5.00 -8.48
C ILE A 89 -13.26 6.39 -8.79
N CYS A 90 -11.93 6.54 -8.69
CA CYS A 90 -11.27 7.84 -8.72
C CYS A 90 -10.93 8.33 -10.13
N PHE A 91 -10.61 7.43 -11.06
CA PHE A 91 -9.99 7.78 -12.34
C PHE A 91 -10.75 7.26 -13.57
N SER A 92 -11.73 6.37 -13.43
CA SER A 92 -12.55 5.97 -14.58
C SER A 92 -13.46 7.11 -15.05
N ARG A 93 -13.48 7.31 -16.37
CA ARG A 93 -14.34 8.32 -17.01
C ARG A 93 -15.75 7.82 -17.31
N ASN A 94 -15.91 6.50 -17.42
CA ASN A 94 -17.16 5.84 -17.80
C ASN A 94 -17.50 4.72 -16.83
N GLU A 95 -18.78 4.37 -16.78
CA GLU A 95 -19.27 3.15 -16.15
C GLU A 95 -18.67 1.91 -16.83
N SER A 96 -18.36 0.88 -16.05
CA SER A 96 -17.81 -0.38 -16.52
C SER A 96 -18.87 -1.47 -16.43
N ASP A 97 -18.90 -2.40 -17.40
CA ASP A 97 -19.76 -3.59 -17.35
C ASP A 97 -19.20 -4.71 -16.45
N ALA A 98 -18.06 -4.48 -15.79
CA ALA A 98 -17.49 -5.41 -14.84
C ALA A 98 -18.41 -5.62 -13.62
N HIS A 99 -18.20 -6.72 -12.89
CA HIS A 99 -19.01 -7.11 -11.73
C HIS A 99 -19.26 -5.96 -10.73
N ASP A 100 -18.23 -5.19 -10.41
CA ASP A 100 -18.30 -4.04 -9.48
C ASP A 100 -18.52 -2.69 -10.17
N GLY A 101 -18.77 -2.65 -11.47
CA GLY A 101 -18.78 -1.42 -12.26
C GLY A 101 -19.90 -0.45 -11.87
N GLN A 102 -21.12 -0.94 -11.68
CA GLN A 102 -22.26 -0.12 -11.21
C GLN A 102 -22.01 0.45 -9.81
N TRP A 103 -21.42 -0.35 -8.92
CA TRP A 103 -21.09 0.06 -7.55
C TRP A 103 -19.99 1.13 -7.55
N CYS A 104 -18.91 0.91 -8.32
CA CYS A 104 -17.84 1.90 -8.49
C CYS A 104 -18.41 3.21 -9.03
N TRP A 105 -19.27 3.16 -10.05
CA TRP A 105 -19.85 4.34 -10.67
C TRP A 105 -20.75 5.14 -9.73
N ALA A 106 -21.54 4.46 -8.89
CA ALA A 106 -22.32 5.10 -7.84
C ALA A 106 -21.41 5.86 -6.86
N LEU A 107 -20.29 5.26 -6.43
CA LEU A 107 -19.31 5.92 -5.58
C LEU A 107 -18.59 7.07 -6.28
N THR A 108 -18.22 6.95 -7.56
CA THR A 108 -17.65 8.06 -8.35
C THR A 108 -18.59 9.27 -8.33
N LYS A 109 -19.89 9.08 -8.55
CA LYS A 109 -20.89 10.15 -8.51
C LYS A 109 -21.03 10.79 -7.13
N ALA A 110 -20.95 10.00 -6.07
CA ALA A 110 -21.07 10.46 -4.69
C ALA A 110 -19.82 11.21 -4.21
N LEU A 111 -18.63 10.64 -4.45
CA LEU A 111 -17.35 11.20 -4.01
C LEU A 111 -16.95 12.42 -4.84
N ARG A 112 -17.32 12.44 -6.12
CA ARG A 112 -16.92 13.41 -7.15
C ARG A 112 -15.40 13.65 -7.19
N PRO A 113 -14.60 12.62 -7.48
CA PRO A 113 -13.12 12.70 -7.47
C PRO A 113 -12.58 13.87 -8.29
N GLY A 114 -13.16 14.15 -9.46
CA GLY A 114 -12.73 15.27 -10.32
C GLY A 114 -12.89 16.68 -9.72
N VAL A 115 -13.45 16.83 -8.51
CA VAL A 115 -13.51 18.11 -7.79
C VAL A 115 -12.34 18.29 -6.82
N TRP A 116 -11.69 17.21 -6.39
CA TRP A 116 -10.69 17.24 -5.32
C TRP A 116 -9.42 16.43 -5.62
N LEU A 117 -9.39 15.69 -6.74
CA LEU A 117 -8.21 15.04 -7.26
C LEU A 117 -7.65 15.82 -8.45
N GLU A 118 -6.37 16.10 -8.40
CA GLU A 118 -5.60 16.50 -9.56
C GLU A 118 -5.28 15.25 -10.39
N LEU A 119 -5.61 15.29 -11.68
CA LEU A 119 -5.44 14.15 -12.60
C LEU A 119 -3.99 13.98 -13.09
N GLU A 120 -3.02 14.69 -12.51
CA GLU A 120 -1.62 14.60 -12.94
C GLU A 120 -1.02 13.22 -12.64
N HIS A 121 -1.52 12.54 -11.60
CA HIS A 121 -1.06 11.21 -11.19
C HIS A 121 -2.27 10.31 -10.91
N GLU A 122 -2.77 9.65 -11.96
CA GLU A 122 -3.89 8.70 -11.88
C GLU A 122 -3.45 7.35 -11.27
N ASP A 123 -3.00 7.38 -10.01
CA ASP A 123 -2.51 6.20 -9.29
C ASP A 123 -3.15 6.07 -7.90
N ALA A 124 -4.05 5.08 -7.76
CA ALA A 124 -4.74 4.81 -6.50
C ALA A 124 -3.81 4.41 -5.34
N ARG A 125 -2.58 3.94 -5.63
CA ARG A 125 -1.59 3.64 -4.59
C ARG A 125 -1.14 4.90 -3.85
N LEU A 126 -1.11 6.04 -4.53
CA LEU A 126 -0.81 7.32 -3.91
C LEU A 126 -1.92 7.78 -2.96
N LEU A 127 -3.18 7.50 -3.31
CA LEU A 127 -4.35 7.74 -2.44
C LEU A 127 -4.33 6.84 -1.21
N LEU A 128 -3.86 5.61 -1.36
CA LEU A 128 -3.68 4.69 -0.24
C LEU A 128 -2.61 5.22 0.72
N GLY A 129 -1.47 5.65 0.19
CA GLY A 129 -0.41 6.27 0.99
C GLY A 129 -0.88 7.54 1.71
N ALA A 130 -1.69 8.36 1.05
CA ALA A 130 -2.26 9.57 1.64
C ALA A 130 -3.22 9.26 2.79
N TRP A 131 -3.99 8.18 2.66
CA TRP A 131 -4.96 7.76 3.68
C TRP A 131 -4.30 7.07 4.87
N LEU A 132 -3.35 6.17 4.62
CA LEU A 132 -2.66 5.45 5.69
C LEU A 132 -1.73 6.36 6.50
N GLY A 133 -1.09 7.33 5.83
CA GLY A 133 -0.24 8.33 6.46
C GLY A 133 1.20 8.32 5.94
N PRO A 134 1.86 9.50 5.89
CA PRO A 134 3.21 9.65 5.34
C PRO A 134 4.29 8.85 6.10
N GLU A 135 4.07 8.51 7.37
CA GLU A 135 4.96 7.69 8.18
C GLU A 135 5.00 6.22 7.73
N TYR A 136 3.91 5.72 7.14
CA TYR A 136 3.81 4.34 6.65
C TYR A 136 4.21 4.22 5.19
N TRP A 137 4.08 5.29 4.41
CA TRP A 137 4.31 5.31 2.97
C TRP A 137 5.67 4.70 2.53
N PRO A 138 6.82 5.04 3.14
CA PRO A 138 8.10 4.52 2.69
C PRO A 138 8.21 2.99 2.76
N ARG A 139 7.53 2.35 3.73
CA ARG A 139 7.48 0.89 3.84
C ARG A 139 6.39 0.29 2.96
N LEU A 140 5.24 0.95 2.87
CA LEU A 140 4.13 0.50 2.03
C LEU A 140 4.56 0.40 0.56
N ARG A 141 5.31 1.39 0.06
CA ARG A 141 5.77 1.40 -1.34
C ARG A 141 6.69 0.26 -1.73
N LEU A 142 7.28 -0.43 -0.75
CA LEU A 142 8.10 -1.61 -1.02
C LEU A 142 7.29 -2.77 -1.59
N ALA A 143 5.96 -2.78 -1.41
CA ALA A 143 5.09 -3.82 -1.97
C ALA A 143 5.01 -3.79 -3.51
N TRP A 144 5.40 -2.68 -4.14
CA TRP A 144 5.41 -2.51 -5.60
C TRP A 144 6.84 -2.44 -6.13
N ALA A 145 7.01 -2.55 -7.46
CA ALA A 145 8.32 -2.59 -8.06
C ALA A 145 9.11 -1.29 -7.78
N PRO A 146 10.46 -1.36 -7.76
CA PRO A 146 11.27 -0.17 -7.64
C PRO A 146 10.89 0.87 -8.68
N ASP A 147 10.80 2.13 -8.24
CA ASP A 147 10.54 3.29 -9.08
C ASP A 147 9.15 3.28 -9.78
N GLU A 148 8.25 2.35 -9.42
CA GLU A 148 6.90 2.22 -9.99
C GLU A 148 5.89 3.22 -9.40
N VAL A 149 6.10 3.64 -8.16
CA VAL A 149 5.27 4.62 -7.45
C VAL A 149 6.11 5.78 -6.97
N ALA A 150 5.49 6.97 -6.86
CA ALA A 150 6.17 8.17 -6.41
C ALA A 150 6.72 8.04 -4.97
N GLU A 151 7.81 8.74 -4.67
CA GLU A 151 8.43 8.72 -3.34
C GLU A 151 7.53 9.30 -2.23
N ARG A 152 6.52 10.09 -2.60
CA ARG A 152 5.57 10.72 -1.68
C ARG A 152 4.14 10.39 -2.10
N PRO A 153 3.22 10.21 -1.15
CA PRO A 153 1.81 10.06 -1.47
C PRO A 153 1.26 11.38 -2.04
N CYS A 154 0.12 11.32 -2.70
CA CYS A 154 -0.57 12.51 -3.20
C CYS A 154 -1.23 13.30 -2.06
N ALA A 155 -1.63 14.54 -2.34
CA ALA A 155 -2.50 15.30 -1.45
C ALA A 155 -3.97 15.04 -1.80
N ALA A 156 -4.80 14.75 -0.79
CA ALA A 156 -6.24 14.64 -0.95
C ALA A 156 -6.95 14.97 0.38
N PRO A 157 -8.21 15.43 0.37
CA PRO A 157 -8.94 15.71 1.59
C PRO A 157 -9.18 14.45 2.42
N GLU A 158 -8.83 14.50 3.70
CA GLU A 158 -8.93 13.37 4.63
C GLU A 158 -10.32 12.75 4.67
N ASN A 159 -11.38 13.57 4.71
CA ASN A 159 -12.76 13.08 4.71
C ASN A 159 -13.13 12.31 3.44
N LYS A 160 -12.55 12.67 2.29
CA LYS A 160 -12.75 11.97 1.01
C LYS A 160 -12.01 10.64 0.99
N LEU A 161 -10.75 10.65 1.43
CA LEU A 161 -9.94 9.45 1.59
C LEU A 161 -10.59 8.44 2.54
N GLN A 162 -11.07 8.91 3.70
CA GLN A 162 -11.75 8.07 4.68
C GLN A 162 -13.00 7.42 4.08
N THR A 163 -13.84 8.20 3.40
CA THR A 163 -15.07 7.68 2.77
C THR A 163 -14.75 6.67 1.67
N LEU A 164 -13.75 6.94 0.84
CA LEU A 164 -13.30 6.04 -0.22
C LEU A 164 -12.83 4.70 0.34
N TRP A 165 -11.85 4.74 1.24
CA TRP A 165 -11.19 3.53 1.70
C TRP A 165 -12.05 2.70 2.64
N GLN A 166 -12.93 3.31 3.46
CA GLN A 166 -13.93 2.54 4.22
C GLN A 166 -14.87 1.76 3.29
N ALA A 167 -15.35 2.40 2.21
CA ALA A 167 -16.25 1.73 1.27
C ALA A 167 -15.53 0.60 0.50
N VAL A 168 -14.29 0.84 0.07
CA VAL A 168 -13.46 -0.16 -0.63
C VAL A 168 -13.12 -1.34 0.29
N LEU A 169 -12.67 -1.08 1.52
CA LEU A 169 -12.34 -2.12 2.49
C LEU A 169 -13.56 -2.96 2.86
N TRP A 170 -14.72 -2.33 3.03
CA TRP A 170 -15.96 -3.06 3.23
C TRP A 170 -16.27 -3.96 2.03
N ARG A 171 -16.12 -3.46 0.80
CA ARG A 171 -16.42 -4.23 -0.42
C ARG A 171 -15.55 -5.48 -0.57
N VAL A 172 -14.25 -5.39 -0.28
CA VAL A 172 -13.33 -6.53 -0.46
C VAL A 172 -13.32 -7.53 0.71
N THR A 173 -13.91 -7.17 1.86
CA THR A 173 -13.98 -8.06 3.04
C THR A 173 -15.34 -8.73 3.21
N THR A 174 -16.39 -8.25 2.53
CA THR A 174 -17.77 -8.76 2.69
C THR A 174 -18.32 -9.49 1.49
N VAL A 175 -17.62 -9.44 0.35
CA VAL A 175 -18.04 -10.04 -0.93
C VAL A 175 -17.27 -11.33 -1.20
#